data_AF-A0A969SSF6-F1
#
_entry.id   AF-A0A969SSF6-F1
#
_cell.length_a   1.000
_cell.length_b   1.000
_cell.length_c   1.000
_cell.angle_alpha   90.00
_cell.angle_beta   90.00
_cell.angle_gamma   90.00
#
_symmetry.space_group_name_H-M   'P 1'
#
loop_
_entity.id
_entity.type
_entity.pdbx_description
1 polymer ?
#
loop_
_entity_poly.entity_id
_entity_poly.type
_entity_poly.pdbx_seq_one_letter_code
_entity_poly.pdbx_strand_id
1 'polypeptide(L)'
;MNAPDSEQYHPYQQGEYLVICTYPRGKSLRCEYRSFDYHTARSKRDLENLAHDYSSFGLRIFHQGKLYHVTDSGKPGKISKQQDWKIHPDYKAAHYDRNTDGEIEICECSYPYFWALVLYLNLDNEASEKWQPVTCLVDDSDREIDNCPNCGSRLIEDDVEEDYDDFEPDYLLAACNGCSNYHGEFYNGNLLICAIHPHGFDNESCPDFAS
;
A
#
# COMPACT_ATOMS: atom_id res chain seq x y z
N MET A 1 18.01 44.37 -4.96
CA MET A 1 17.78 43.58 -6.19
C MET A 1 17.11 42.30 -5.73
N ASN A 2 15.80 42.21 -5.85
CA ASN A 2 15.06 41.02 -5.45
C ASN A 2 15.41 39.92 -6.45
N ALA A 3 15.92 38.79 -5.94
CA ALA A 3 16.02 37.57 -6.73
C ALA A 3 14.60 37.24 -7.23
N PRO A 4 14.42 36.84 -8.50
CA PRO A 4 13.11 36.40 -8.95
C PRO A 4 12.72 35.21 -8.07
N ASP A 5 11.50 35.27 -7.54
CA ASP A 5 10.86 34.13 -6.90
C ASP A 5 11.14 32.90 -7.76
N SER A 6 11.70 31.88 -7.13
CA SER A 6 11.92 30.59 -7.74
C SER A 6 10.55 29.97 -8.01
N GLU A 7 9.87 30.42 -9.07
CA GLU A 7 8.93 29.60 -9.79
C GLU A 7 9.74 28.40 -10.27
N GLN A 8 9.64 27.36 -9.45
CA GLN A 8 10.28 26.08 -9.57
C GLN A 8 9.97 25.54 -10.98
N TYR A 9 10.88 25.77 -11.93
CA TYR A 9 10.78 25.22 -13.28
C TYR A 9 10.61 23.71 -13.11
N HIS A 10 9.39 23.21 -13.36
CA HIS A 10 9.21 21.77 -13.44
C HIS A 10 10.14 21.26 -14.55
N PRO A 11 10.90 20.18 -14.32
CA PRO A 11 11.89 19.69 -15.29
C PRO A 11 11.25 19.15 -16.59
N TYR A 12 9.92 19.11 -16.64
CA TYR A 12 9.10 18.53 -17.70
C TYR A 12 8.25 19.60 -18.38
N GLN A 13 8.01 19.41 -19.67
CA GLN A 13 7.26 20.35 -20.50
C GLN A 13 5.82 19.89 -20.71
N GLN A 14 4.92 20.84 -20.91
CA GLN A 14 3.51 20.58 -21.18
C GLN A 14 3.34 19.65 -22.42
N GLY A 15 2.62 18.55 -22.25
CA GLY A 15 2.39 17.55 -23.30
C GLY A 15 3.51 16.53 -23.48
N GLU A 16 4.57 16.60 -22.67
CA GLU A 16 5.64 15.63 -22.69
C GLU A 16 5.22 14.30 -22.06
N TYR A 17 5.56 13.18 -22.71
CA TYR A 17 5.37 11.83 -22.20
C TYR A 17 6.64 11.34 -21.49
N LEU A 18 6.46 10.74 -20.32
CA LEU A 18 7.52 10.25 -19.46
C LEU A 18 7.34 8.74 -19.23
N VAL A 19 8.39 7.97 -19.46
CA VAL A 19 8.51 6.60 -18.97
C VAL A 19 9.20 6.65 -17.62
N ILE A 20 8.47 6.29 -16.58
CA ILE A 20 8.93 6.36 -15.20
C ILE A 20 9.02 4.96 -14.61
N CYS A 21 10.04 4.70 -13.80
CA CYS A 21 10.10 3.49 -12.99
C CYS A 21 9.03 3.57 -11.89
N THR A 22 8.10 2.62 -11.87
CA THR A 22 7.01 2.50 -10.90
C THR A 22 7.26 1.44 -9.83
N TYR A 23 8.24 0.55 -10.03
CA TYR A 23 8.70 -0.43 -9.05
C TYR A 23 10.19 -0.78 -9.30
N PRO A 24 11.04 -0.94 -8.28
CA PRO A 24 10.76 -0.72 -6.85
C PRO A 24 10.40 0.74 -6.57
N ARG A 25 9.53 0.97 -5.58
CA ARG A 25 9.08 2.33 -5.25
C ARG A 25 10.22 3.04 -4.50
N GLY A 26 10.54 4.25 -4.94
CA GLY A 26 11.59 5.08 -4.35
C GLY A 26 11.11 6.48 -4.02
N LYS A 27 11.90 7.24 -3.26
CA LYS A 27 11.59 8.60 -2.82
C LYS A 27 11.65 9.65 -3.94
N SER A 28 12.21 9.30 -5.10
CA SER A 28 12.36 10.20 -6.26
C SER A 28 11.74 9.60 -7.52
N LEU A 29 11.10 10.45 -8.32
CA LEU A 29 10.56 10.06 -9.61
C LEU A 29 11.71 9.78 -10.59
N ARG A 30 11.96 8.50 -10.88
CA ARG A 30 13.00 8.07 -11.82
C ARG A 30 12.43 8.03 -13.24
N CYS A 31 12.72 9.06 -14.03
CA CYS A 31 12.33 9.14 -15.43
C CYS A 31 13.42 8.52 -16.33
N GLU A 32 13.13 7.39 -16.95
CA GLU A 32 14.06 6.69 -17.87
C GLU A 32 14.07 7.29 -19.27
N TYR A 33 12.90 7.76 -19.71
CA TYR A 33 12.73 8.22 -21.08
C TYR A 33 11.68 9.30 -21.19
N ARG A 34 11.89 10.21 -22.14
CA ARG A 34 11.06 11.37 -22.41
C ARG A 34 10.82 11.50 -23.91
N SER A 35 9.61 11.86 -24.30
CA SER A 35 9.26 12.12 -25.70
C SER A 35 7.99 12.95 -25.80
N PHE A 36 7.79 13.67 -26.89
CA PHE A 36 6.50 14.28 -27.23
C PHE A 36 5.62 13.37 -28.10
N ASP A 37 6.14 12.21 -28.50
CA ASP A 37 5.42 11.21 -29.28
C ASP A 37 4.95 10.06 -28.38
N TYR A 38 3.62 9.90 -28.30
CA TYR A 38 2.97 8.88 -27.49
C TYR A 38 3.39 7.46 -27.86
N HIS A 39 3.42 7.15 -29.16
CA HIS A 39 3.71 5.79 -29.64
C HIS A 39 5.15 5.40 -29.31
N THR A 40 6.09 6.32 -29.49
CA THR A 40 7.50 6.13 -29.15
C THR A 40 7.68 5.91 -27.64
N ALA A 41 7.04 6.73 -26.81
CA ALA A 41 7.11 6.58 -25.36
C ALA A 41 6.46 5.28 -24.86
N ARG A 42 5.33 4.86 -25.46
CA ARG A 42 4.68 3.59 -25.17
C ARG A 42 5.57 2.40 -25.53
N SER A 43 6.13 2.38 -26.74
CA SER A 43 7.05 1.33 -27.18
C SER A 43 8.28 1.23 -26.28
N LYS A 44 8.82 2.38 -25.83
CA LYS A 44 9.94 2.39 -24.89
C LYS A 44 9.56 1.81 -23.53
N ARG A 45 8.42 2.19 -22.94
CA ARG A 45 7.90 1.58 -21.71
C ARG A 45 7.79 0.06 -21.84
N ASP A 46 7.24 -0.42 -22.95
CA ASP A 46 7.04 -1.86 -23.17
C ASP A 46 8.37 -2.60 -23.27
N LEU A 47 9.35 -2.00 -23.94
CA LEU A 47 10.72 -2.53 -23.99
C LEU A 47 11.38 -2.55 -22.60
N GLU A 48 11.20 -1.51 -21.78
CA GLU A 48 11.74 -1.49 -20.41
C GLU A 48 11.14 -2.60 -19.54
N ASN A 49 9.82 -2.81 -19.62
CA ASN A 49 9.14 -3.88 -18.88
C ASN A 49 9.55 -5.28 -19.36
N LEU A 50 9.94 -5.45 -20.62
CA LEU A 50 10.47 -6.72 -21.13
C LEU A 50 11.94 -6.95 -20.74
N ALA A 51 12.70 -5.89 -20.49
CA ALA A 51 14.13 -5.96 -20.21
C ALA A 51 14.46 -6.11 -18.71
N HIS A 52 13.49 -5.91 -17.82
CA HIS A 52 13.70 -5.90 -16.37
C HIS A 52 12.76 -6.85 -15.64
N ASP A 53 13.32 -7.88 -15.00
CA ASP A 53 12.53 -8.88 -14.27
C ASP A 53 12.04 -8.40 -12.89
N TYR A 54 12.73 -7.41 -12.31
CA TYR A 54 12.46 -6.91 -10.95
C TYR A 54 12.06 -5.43 -10.92
N SER A 55 11.72 -4.85 -12.07
CA SER A 55 11.29 -3.46 -12.16
C SER A 55 10.09 -3.32 -13.07
N SER A 56 9.26 -2.32 -12.79
CA SER A 56 8.10 -2.03 -13.62
C SER A 56 8.12 -0.57 -14.01
N PHE A 57 7.68 -0.28 -15.23
CA PHE A 57 7.70 1.04 -15.83
C PHE A 57 6.30 1.47 -16.28
N GLY A 58 5.93 2.68 -15.89
CA GLY A 58 4.68 3.33 -16.24
C GLY A 58 4.90 4.45 -17.26
N LEU A 59 3.91 4.67 -18.12
CA LEU A 59 3.86 5.81 -19.02
C LEU A 59 2.97 6.91 -18.42
N ARG A 60 3.47 8.15 -18.36
CA ARG A 60 2.75 9.34 -17.90
C ARG A 60 2.83 10.46 -18.93
N ILE A 61 1.91 11.41 -18.88
CA ILE A 61 1.98 12.67 -19.63
C ILE A 61 1.98 13.85 -18.65
N PHE A 62 2.89 14.81 -18.85
CA PHE A 62 2.92 16.04 -18.06
C PHE A 62 1.89 17.03 -18.63
N HIS A 63 0.92 17.41 -17.81
CA HIS A 63 -0.17 18.27 -18.19
C HIS A 63 -0.57 19.15 -17.00
N GLN A 64 -0.67 20.47 -17.19
CA GLN A 64 -1.07 21.42 -16.15
C GLN A 64 -0.26 21.27 -14.85
N GLY A 65 1.07 21.13 -14.97
CA GLY A 65 1.95 21.03 -13.80
C GLY A 65 1.94 19.68 -13.09
N LYS A 66 1.19 18.68 -13.60
CA LYS A 66 1.05 17.36 -12.99
C LYS A 66 1.25 16.25 -14.02
N LEU A 67 1.69 15.09 -13.58
CA LEU A 67 1.70 13.86 -14.37
C LEU A 67 0.30 13.24 -14.43
N TYR A 68 -0.09 12.68 -15.56
CA TYR A 68 -1.36 11.97 -15.72
C TYR A 68 -1.10 10.57 -16.26
N HIS A 69 -1.93 9.62 -15.87
CA HIS A 69 -2.04 8.37 -16.61
C HIS A 69 -2.43 8.67 -18.05
N VAL A 70 -1.87 7.90 -18.98
CA VAL A 70 -2.13 8.06 -20.40
C VAL A 70 -3.19 7.03 -20.81
N THR A 71 -4.26 7.49 -21.44
CA THR A 71 -5.27 6.61 -22.05
C THR A 71 -4.71 5.87 -23.27
N ASP A 72 -5.43 4.88 -23.80
CA ASP A 72 -5.02 4.19 -25.04
C ASP A 72 -4.93 5.12 -26.26
N SER A 73 -5.59 6.29 -26.18
CA SER A 73 -5.54 7.34 -27.21
C SER A 73 -4.40 8.35 -27.03
N GLY A 74 -3.51 8.16 -26.04
CA GLY A 74 -2.44 9.10 -25.73
C GLY A 74 -2.88 10.32 -24.90
N LYS A 75 -4.16 10.45 -24.58
CA LYS A 75 -4.69 11.62 -23.84
C LYS A 75 -4.48 11.48 -22.32
N PRO A 76 -4.34 12.60 -21.59
CA PRO A 76 -4.40 12.60 -20.12
C PRO A 76 -5.71 11.96 -19.62
N GLY A 77 -5.58 11.01 -18.69
CA GLY A 77 -6.68 10.34 -18.02
C GLY A 77 -6.78 10.76 -16.56
N LYS A 78 -6.65 9.80 -15.64
CA LYS A 78 -6.59 10.09 -14.19
C LYS A 78 -5.24 10.69 -13.81
N ILE A 79 -5.22 11.57 -12.81
CA ILE A 79 -3.97 12.13 -12.26
C ILE A 79 -3.05 10.97 -11.87
N SER A 80 -1.80 11.05 -12.33
CA SER A 80 -0.77 10.10 -11.97
C SER A 80 -0.54 10.19 -10.50
N LYS A 81 -0.47 9.02 -9.90
CA LYS A 81 -0.19 8.90 -8.51
C LYS A 81 1.31 9.19 -8.23
N GLN A 82 2.19 8.83 -9.16
CA GLN A 82 3.63 9.12 -9.13
C GLN A 82 3.93 10.61 -9.42
N GLN A 83 3.39 11.57 -8.67
CA GLN A 83 3.83 12.97 -8.75
C GLN A 83 5.08 13.21 -7.92
N ASP A 84 5.76 14.32 -8.18
CA ASP A 84 6.70 14.89 -7.23
C ASP A 84 5.93 15.32 -5.97
N TRP A 85 6.24 14.67 -4.86
CA TRP A 85 5.76 15.09 -3.56
C TRP A 85 6.74 16.09 -2.96
N LYS A 86 6.23 17.24 -2.53
CA LYS A 86 6.98 18.14 -1.68
C LYS A 86 6.97 17.56 -0.29
N ILE A 87 8.00 16.77 0.04
CA ILE A 87 8.11 16.13 1.36
C ILE A 87 8.62 17.14 2.38
N HIS A 88 7.93 17.25 3.53
CA HIS A 88 8.33 18.14 4.61
C HIS A 88 9.76 17.80 5.09
N PRO A 89 10.63 18.80 5.31
CA PRO A 89 12.00 18.55 5.74
C PRO A 89 12.12 17.74 7.02
N ASP A 90 11.19 17.91 7.95
CA ASP A 90 11.22 17.23 9.26
C ASP A 90 11.09 15.71 9.13
N TYR A 91 10.37 15.22 8.11
CA TYR A 91 10.31 13.78 7.81
C TYR A 91 11.64 13.23 7.28
N LYS A 92 12.42 14.05 6.55
CA LYS A 92 13.76 13.64 6.14
C LYS A 92 14.71 13.52 7.33
N ALA A 93 14.54 14.36 8.35
CA ALA A 93 15.32 14.27 9.58
C ALA A 93 14.99 12.99 10.36
N ALA A 94 13.69 12.64 10.48
CA ALA A 94 13.25 11.41 11.14
C ALA A 94 13.75 10.14 10.44
N HIS A 95 13.80 10.11 9.11
CA HIS A 95 14.28 8.95 8.34
C HIS A 95 15.75 8.57 8.57
N TYR A 96 16.59 9.49 9.05
CA TYR A 96 18.00 9.19 9.35
C TYR A 96 18.22 8.61 10.74
N ASP A 97 17.18 8.51 11.55
CA ASP A 97 17.25 7.78 12.81
C ASP A 97 17.32 6.27 12.50
N ARG A 98 18.23 5.56 13.18
CA ARG A 98 18.62 4.18 12.82
C ARG A 98 17.63 3.12 13.32
N ASN A 99 16.57 3.55 14.00
CA ASN A 99 15.45 2.71 14.39
C ASN A 99 14.34 2.91 13.34
N THR A 100 13.85 1.80 12.81
CA THR A 100 13.03 1.61 11.60
C THR A 100 11.63 2.24 11.65
N ASP A 101 11.54 3.56 11.83
CA ASP A 101 10.31 4.22 12.29
C ASP A 101 9.86 5.38 11.37
N GLY A 102 10.15 5.33 10.05
CA GLY A 102 9.81 6.45 9.16
C GLY A 102 10.11 6.29 7.69
N GLU A 103 9.96 5.08 7.14
CA GLU A 103 9.99 4.93 5.69
C GLU A 103 8.73 5.52 5.08
N ILE A 104 8.91 6.25 3.96
CA ILE A 104 7.77 6.81 3.22
C ILE A 104 7.09 5.65 2.50
N GLU A 105 5.90 5.31 2.97
CA GLU A 105 4.95 4.46 2.29
C GLU A 105 4.14 5.27 1.28
N ILE A 106 3.57 4.53 0.34
CA ILE A 106 2.85 5.11 -0.78
C ILE A 106 1.56 4.35 -0.90
N CYS A 107 0.44 5.03 -0.64
CA CYS A 107 -0.87 4.44 -0.83
C CYS A 107 -1.02 4.02 -2.30
N GLU A 108 -1.98 3.14 -2.62
CA GLU A 108 -2.26 2.82 -4.02
C GLU A 108 -2.50 4.08 -4.83
N CYS A 109 -3.18 5.10 -4.27
CA CYS A 109 -3.42 6.48 -4.78
C CYS A 109 -2.15 7.32 -4.97
N SER A 110 -1.01 6.72 -4.62
CA SER A 110 0.31 7.29 -4.41
C SER A 110 0.30 8.65 -3.73
N TYR A 111 -0.59 8.76 -2.75
CA TYR A 111 -0.41 9.69 -1.66
C TYR A 111 0.73 9.14 -0.78
N PRO A 112 1.76 9.95 -0.47
CA PRO A 112 2.84 9.51 0.37
C PRO A 112 2.48 9.72 1.84
N TYR A 113 2.79 8.74 2.66
CA TYR A 113 2.63 8.81 4.10
C TYR A 113 3.76 8.04 4.76
N PHE A 114 3.85 8.09 6.08
CA PHE A 114 4.72 7.21 6.84
C PHE A 114 4.06 6.94 8.19
N TRP A 115 4.54 5.93 8.90
CA TRP A 115 4.06 5.60 10.22
C TRP A 115 4.83 6.41 11.25
N ALA A 116 4.10 7.04 12.17
CA ALA A 116 4.69 7.73 13.31
C ALA A 116 3.96 7.33 14.60
N LEU A 117 4.71 7.31 15.70
CA LEU A 117 4.14 7.22 17.03
C LEU A 117 3.55 8.59 17.39
N VAL A 118 2.24 8.64 17.63
CA VAL A 118 1.53 9.87 17.97
C VAL A 118 0.93 9.77 19.37
N LEU A 119 1.08 10.85 20.13
CA LEU A 119 0.51 11.02 21.47
C LEU A 119 -0.97 11.42 21.37
N TYR A 120 -1.83 10.71 22.08
CA TYR A 120 -3.25 11.02 22.21
C TYR A 120 -3.71 10.85 23.67
N LEU A 121 -4.88 11.40 24.00
CA LEU A 121 -5.52 11.18 25.30
C LEU A 121 -6.48 9.99 25.20
N ASN A 122 -6.30 9.00 26.07
CA ASN A 122 -7.22 7.87 26.18
C ASN A 122 -8.54 8.27 26.90
N LEU A 123 -9.45 7.31 27.08
CA LEU A 123 -10.73 7.53 27.75
C LEU A 123 -10.58 7.99 29.22
N ASP A 124 -9.47 7.64 29.85
CA ASP A 124 -9.12 8.02 31.22
C ASP A 124 -8.38 9.36 31.29
N ASN A 125 -8.25 10.06 30.15
CA ASN A 125 -7.58 11.35 30.01
C ASN A 125 -6.07 11.28 30.36
N GLU A 126 -5.47 10.11 30.17
CA GLU A 126 -4.03 9.86 30.28
C GLU A 126 -3.38 9.92 28.90
N ALA A 127 -2.14 10.41 28.84
CA ALA A 127 -1.36 10.42 27.60
C ALA A 127 -0.96 9.00 27.23
N SER A 128 -1.35 8.56 26.04
CA SER A 128 -1.03 7.27 25.45
C SER A 128 -0.42 7.46 24.06
N GLU A 129 0.26 6.44 23.57
CA GLU A 129 0.97 6.45 22.30
C GLU A 129 0.36 5.39 21.37
N LYS A 130 0.12 5.75 20.10
CA LYS A 130 -0.29 4.79 19.08
C LYS A 130 0.47 5.03 17.78
N TRP A 131 0.72 3.97 17.03
CA TRP A 131 1.20 4.08 15.66
C TRP A 131 0.06 4.50 14.75
N GLN A 132 0.26 5.54 13.96
CA GLN A 132 -0.71 5.96 12.96
C GLN A 132 -0.03 6.49 11.69
N PRO A 133 -0.71 6.38 10.54
CA PRO A 133 -0.22 6.99 9.33
C PRO A 133 -0.35 8.51 9.45
N VAL A 134 0.72 9.18 9.07
CA VAL A 134 0.80 10.63 8.99
C VAL A 134 1.31 11.02 7.61
N THR A 135 0.74 12.09 7.07
CA THR A 135 1.16 12.65 5.80
C THR A 135 2.58 13.16 5.88
N CYS A 136 3.34 13.02 4.78
CA CYS A 136 4.68 13.59 4.69
C CYS A 136 4.77 14.84 3.81
N LEU A 137 3.63 15.38 3.36
CA LEU A 137 3.56 16.52 2.45
C LEU A 137 3.76 17.85 3.18
N VAL A 138 4.51 18.78 2.57
CA VAL A 138 4.76 20.14 3.09
C VAL A 138 3.46 20.92 3.30
N ASP A 139 2.52 20.78 2.37
CA ASP A 139 1.28 21.55 2.31
C ASP A 139 0.11 20.92 3.07
N ASP A 140 0.30 19.71 3.61
CA ASP A 140 -0.71 18.99 4.39
C ASP A 140 -0.11 18.46 5.71
N SER A 141 1.05 18.96 6.17
CA SER A 141 1.73 18.42 7.35
C SER A 141 0.82 18.39 8.58
N ASP A 142 1.05 17.43 9.46
CA ASP A 142 0.35 17.26 10.75
C ASP A 142 -1.14 16.86 10.65
N ARG A 143 -1.65 16.63 9.45
CA ARG A 143 -2.98 16.04 9.28
C ARG A 143 -2.95 14.55 9.66
N GLU A 144 -3.86 14.18 10.56
CA GLU A 144 -4.17 12.78 10.86
C GLU A 144 -4.89 12.11 9.67
N ILE A 145 -4.42 10.93 9.25
CA ILE A 145 -4.88 10.30 8.01
C ILE A 145 -5.11 8.78 8.14
N ASP A 146 -6.22 8.38 8.76
CA ASP A 146 -6.63 6.97 8.76
C ASP A 146 -7.02 6.47 7.34
N ASN A 147 -7.43 7.39 6.48
CA ASN A 147 -7.80 7.14 5.09
C ASN A 147 -6.98 8.06 4.16
N CYS A 148 -6.54 7.57 3.00
CA CYS A 148 -5.80 8.33 1.98
C CYS A 148 -6.61 9.59 1.64
N PRO A 149 -6.09 10.81 1.90
CA PRO A 149 -6.81 12.04 1.59
C PRO A 149 -7.11 12.22 0.10
N ASN A 150 -6.34 11.54 -0.76
CA ASN A 150 -6.50 11.61 -2.22
C ASN A 150 -7.55 10.64 -2.78
N CYS A 151 -7.77 9.45 -2.19
CA CYS A 151 -8.69 8.45 -2.76
C CYS A 151 -9.68 7.84 -1.77
N GLY A 152 -9.56 8.15 -0.48
CA GLY A 152 -10.38 7.59 0.59
C GLY A 152 -10.09 6.13 0.93
N SER A 153 -9.07 5.50 0.35
CA SER A 153 -8.67 4.14 0.73
C SER A 153 -8.16 4.12 2.16
N ARG A 154 -8.58 3.12 2.93
CA ARG A 154 -8.12 2.91 4.30
C ARG A 154 -6.61 2.65 4.32
N LEU A 155 -5.87 3.35 5.19
CA LEU A 155 -4.41 3.23 5.34
C LEU A 155 -4.01 2.39 6.56
N ILE A 156 -4.92 2.24 7.51
CA ILE A 156 -4.72 1.44 8.73
C ILE A 156 -5.40 0.10 8.49
N GLU A 157 -4.66 -1.00 8.59
CA GLU A 157 -5.25 -2.32 8.72
C GLU A 157 -5.97 -2.36 10.07
N ASP A 158 -7.21 -2.86 10.13
CA ASP A 158 -7.79 -3.14 11.44
C ASP A 158 -6.87 -4.18 12.08
N ASP A 159 -6.02 -3.76 13.02
CA ASP A 159 -5.51 -4.64 14.07
C ASP A 159 -6.72 -5.03 14.92
N VAL A 160 -7.65 -5.79 14.33
CA VAL A 160 -8.21 -6.89 15.06
C VAL A 160 -7.02 -7.78 15.35
N GLU A 161 -6.38 -7.52 16.49
CA GLU A 161 -6.12 -8.59 17.43
C GLU A 161 -7.44 -9.36 17.53
N GLU A 162 -7.70 -10.25 16.56
CA GLU A 162 -8.48 -11.42 16.84
C GLU A 162 -7.73 -12.01 18.03
N ASP A 163 -8.29 -11.86 19.22
CA ASP A 163 -7.95 -12.61 20.43
C ASP A 163 -7.97 -14.10 20.04
N TYR A 164 -6.92 -14.57 19.36
CA TYR A 164 -6.67 -15.95 18.99
C TYR A 164 -6.11 -16.72 20.18
N ASP A 165 -6.17 -16.14 21.38
CA ASP A 165 -5.69 -16.77 22.62
C ASP A 165 -6.82 -17.27 23.53
N ASP A 166 -8.07 -17.37 23.04
CA ASP A 166 -9.12 -18.13 23.76
C ASP A 166 -9.96 -19.08 22.89
N PHE A 167 -9.53 -19.38 21.66
CA PHE A 167 -10.13 -20.48 20.91
C PHE A 167 -9.36 -21.77 21.20
N GLU A 168 -9.65 -22.43 22.33
CA GLU A 168 -9.16 -23.79 22.58
C GLU A 168 -9.60 -24.72 21.42
N PRO A 169 -8.69 -25.16 20.53
CA PRO A 169 -9.04 -25.95 19.35
C PRO A 169 -9.49 -27.38 19.72
N ASP A 170 -9.28 -27.78 20.97
CA ASP A 170 -9.52 -29.14 21.44
C ASP A 170 -11.01 -29.52 21.45
N TYR A 171 -11.93 -28.56 21.63
CA TYR A 171 -13.36 -28.88 21.63
C TYR A 171 -13.94 -29.17 20.24
N LEU A 172 -13.37 -28.62 19.17
CA LEU A 172 -13.87 -28.83 17.80
C LEU A 172 -13.23 -30.02 17.09
N LEU A 173 -12.03 -30.41 17.51
CA LEU A 173 -11.30 -31.55 16.93
C LEU A 173 -11.70 -32.88 17.60
N ALA A 174 -12.15 -32.85 18.86
CA ALA A 174 -12.35 -34.06 19.67
C ALA A 174 -13.36 -35.06 19.08
N ALA A 175 -14.46 -34.59 18.49
CA ALA A 175 -15.54 -35.46 18.03
C ALA A 175 -15.15 -36.36 16.85
N CYS A 176 -14.40 -35.80 15.89
CA CYS A 176 -14.02 -36.47 14.65
C CYS A 176 -12.62 -37.09 14.68
N ASN A 177 -11.80 -36.76 15.69
CA ASN A 177 -10.45 -37.33 15.82
C ASN A 177 -10.51 -38.86 16.00
N GLY A 178 -10.03 -39.59 14.99
CA GLY A 178 -10.05 -41.06 14.93
C GLY A 178 -11.14 -41.67 14.05
N CYS A 179 -12.06 -40.88 13.50
CA CYS A 179 -13.00 -41.34 12.45
C CYS A 179 -12.25 -41.61 11.14
N SER A 180 -12.72 -42.57 10.33
CA SER A 180 -12.15 -42.85 9.00
C SER A 180 -12.23 -41.69 8.01
N ASN A 181 -13.12 -40.73 8.28
CA ASN A 181 -13.31 -39.52 7.47
C ASN A 181 -12.58 -38.29 8.04
N TYR A 182 -11.79 -38.46 9.12
CA TYR A 182 -11.00 -37.38 9.71
C TYR A 182 -9.93 -36.89 8.72
N HIS A 183 -9.81 -35.57 8.60
CA HIS A 183 -8.87 -34.92 7.69
C HIS A 183 -7.90 -34.02 8.46
N GLY A 184 -8.41 -33.02 9.20
CA GLY A 184 -7.63 -32.23 10.16
C GLY A 184 -6.54 -31.34 9.54
N GLU A 185 -6.72 -30.83 8.33
CA GLU A 185 -5.71 -30.03 7.60
C GLU A 185 -6.26 -28.69 7.11
N PHE A 186 -5.37 -27.71 6.91
CA PHE A 186 -5.70 -26.39 6.38
C PHE A 186 -5.56 -26.33 4.86
N TYR A 187 -6.58 -25.78 4.19
CA TYR A 187 -6.60 -25.48 2.76
C TYR A 187 -6.90 -24.01 2.53
N ASN A 188 -5.91 -23.28 1.99
CA ASN A 188 -6.04 -21.86 1.64
C ASN A 188 -6.64 -21.01 2.79
N GLY A 189 -6.15 -21.23 4.01
CA GLY A 189 -6.61 -20.54 5.22
C GLY A 189 -7.85 -21.15 5.90
N ASN A 190 -8.50 -22.16 5.33
CA ASN A 190 -9.67 -22.81 5.93
C ASN A 190 -9.32 -24.19 6.48
N LEU A 191 -9.62 -24.46 7.76
CA LEU A 191 -9.47 -25.78 8.37
C LEU A 191 -10.60 -26.72 7.92
N LEU A 192 -10.23 -27.88 7.37
CA LEU A 192 -11.15 -28.97 7.07
C LEU A 192 -10.95 -30.11 8.07
N ILE A 193 -11.92 -30.32 8.96
CA ILE A 193 -11.83 -31.28 10.06
C ILE A 193 -12.19 -32.70 9.61
N CYS A 194 -13.30 -32.87 8.88
CA CYS A 194 -13.80 -34.18 8.41
C CYS A 194 -14.40 -34.05 7.00
N ALA A 195 -14.31 -35.12 6.20
CA ALA A 195 -14.88 -35.15 4.85
C ALA A 195 -16.43 -35.08 4.83
N ILE A 196 -17.09 -35.53 5.90
CA ILE A 196 -18.55 -35.47 6.07
C ILE A 196 -18.98 -34.19 6.80
N HIS A 197 -18.17 -33.76 7.77
CA HIS A 197 -18.40 -32.56 8.57
C HIS A 197 -17.21 -31.59 8.45
N PRO A 198 -17.20 -30.70 7.43
CA PRO A 198 -16.06 -29.84 7.13
C PRO A 198 -15.55 -29.00 8.31
N HIS A 199 -16.45 -28.60 9.22
CA HIS A 199 -16.13 -27.79 10.39
C HIS A 199 -16.13 -28.58 11.72
N GLY A 200 -16.14 -29.91 11.65
CA GLY A 200 -16.29 -30.78 12.82
C GLY A 200 -17.75 -31.06 13.14
N PHE A 201 -17.98 -32.02 14.04
CA PHE A 201 -19.31 -32.36 14.55
C PHE A 201 -19.47 -31.79 15.96
N ASP A 202 -20.57 -31.07 16.21
CA ASP A 202 -20.75 -30.24 17.41
C ASP A 202 -20.94 -31.03 18.72
N ASN A 203 -21.11 -32.35 18.68
CA ASN A 203 -21.32 -33.18 19.89
C ASN A 203 -20.05 -33.94 20.30
N GLU A 204 -20.06 -34.54 21.48
CA GLU A 204 -18.92 -35.26 22.07
C GLU A 204 -18.36 -36.44 21.23
N SER A 205 -19.12 -36.96 20.25
CA SER A 205 -18.66 -38.05 19.38
C SER A 205 -19.26 -37.95 17.98
N CYS A 206 -18.43 -38.16 16.95
CA CYS A 206 -18.86 -38.19 15.55
C CYS A 206 -19.76 -39.42 15.29
N PRO A 207 -20.96 -39.26 14.69
CA PRO A 207 -21.84 -40.38 14.38
C PRO A 207 -21.23 -41.35 13.37
N ASP A 208 -20.28 -40.88 12.55
CA ASP A 208 -19.57 -41.66 11.54
C ASP A 208 -18.33 -42.39 12.08
N PHE A 209 -18.14 -42.44 13.40
CA PHE A 209 -17.03 -43.18 14.02
C PHE A 209 -17.22 -44.71 13.95
N ALA A 210 -18.46 -45.17 13.80
CA ALA A 210 -18.85 -46.59 13.87
C ALA A 210 -19.22 -47.23 12.51
N SER A 211 -18.94 -46.57 11.39
CA SER A 211 -19.22 -47.08 10.03
C SER A 211 -18.01 -47.75 9.39
#